data_AF-A0A957ZSK5-F1
#
_entry.id   AF-A0A957ZSK5-F1
#
_cell.length_a   1.000
_cell.length_b   1.000
_cell.length_c   1.000
_cell.angle_alpha   90.00
_cell.angle_beta   90.00
_cell.angle_gamma   90.00
#
_symmetry.space_group_name_H-M   'P 1'
#
loop_
_entity.id
_entity.type
_entity.pdbx_description
1 polymer ?
#
loop_
_entity_poly.entity_id
_entity_poly.type
_entity_poly.pdbx_seq_one_letter_code
_entity_poly.pdbx_strand_id
1 'polypeptide(L)'
;MSTCDLSIVIVSWNVADLLAACLRAIEQNSRPSDTDGQLRHFGPAPAAATLDVVVVDNASRDGTPARVRADFPWVRLVEAGANLGFTAGNNLGYARSRGRFVFFLNPDTEIAPGAAQLGAGGGD
;
A
#
# COMPACT_ATOMS: atom_id res chain seq x y z
N MET A 1 12.99 9.12 14.44
CA MET A 1 12.11 8.19 13.70
C MET A 1 12.23 8.56 12.23
N SER A 2 12.69 7.65 11.38
CA SER A 2 12.68 7.89 9.93
C SER A 2 11.24 8.12 9.50
N THR A 3 10.96 9.31 8.99
CA THR A 3 9.63 9.73 8.56
C THR A 3 9.31 9.07 7.22
N CYS A 4 8.12 8.48 7.10
CA CYS A 4 7.60 8.06 5.81
C CYS A 4 6.84 9.23 5.16
N ASP A 5 6.94 9.40 3.84
CA ASP A 5 6.22 10.45 3.13
C ASP A 5 4.76 10.08 2.90
N LEU A 6 4.49 8.85 2.45
CA LEU A 6 3.16 8.37 2.10
C LEU A 6 2.90 6.98 2.68
N SER A 7 1.80 6.81 3.41
CA SER A 7 1.23 5.50 3.70
C SER A 7 0.09 5.19 2.75
N ILE A 8 0.10 4.01 2.14
CA ILE A 8 -1.05 3.46 1.43
C ILE A 8 -1.75 2.47 2.37
N VAL A 9 -3.05 2.69 2.60
CA VAL A 9 -3.90 1.80 3.39
C VAL A 9 -4.85 1.06 2.46
N ILE A 10 -4.81 -0.27 2.51
CA ILE A 10 -5.68 -1.16 1.73
C ILE A 10 -6.46 -2.04 2.68
N VAL A 11 -7.79 -1.99 2.62
CA VAL A 11 -8.65 -2.95 3.32
C VAL A 11 -8.99 -4.09 2.37
N SER A 12 -8.75 -5.32 2.78
CA SER A 12 -8.98 -6.52 1.97
C SER A 12 -9.93 -7.49 2.67
N TRP A 13 -10.84 -8.10 1.90
CA TRP A 13 -11.71 -9.18 2.37
C TRP A 13 -12.01 -10.14 1.23
N ASN A 14 -11.49 -11.37 1.31
CA ASN A 14 -11.72 -12.46 0.34
C ASN A 14 -11.39 -12.10 -1.13
N VAL A 15 -10.28 -11.40 -1.37
CA VAL A 15 -9.85 -10.96 -2.71
C VAL A 15 -8.35 -11.16 -2.93
N ALA A 16 -7.81 -12.33 -2.57
CA ALA A 16 -6.38 -12.62 -2.60
C ALA A 16 -5.68 -12.29 -3.94
N ASP A 17 -6.31 -12.60 -5.08
CA ASP A 17 -5.74 -12.37 -6.41
C ASP A 17 -5.69 -10.90 -6.79
N LEU A 18 -6.78 -10.15 -6.56
CA LEU A 18 -6.85 -8.71 -6.84
C LEU A 18 -5.85 -7.96 -5.97
N LEU A 19 -5.81 -8.26 -4.67
CA LEU A 19 -4.84 -7.66 -3.77
C LEU A 19 -3.41 -7.95 -4.22
N ALA A 20 -3.10 -9.18 -4.64
CA ALA A 20 -1.76 -9.52 -5.12
C ALA A 20 -1.39 -8.76 -6.40
N ALA A 21 -2.34 -8.55 -7.32
CA ALA A 21 -2.12 -7.72 -8.51
C ALA A 21 -1.86 -6.25 -8.13
N CYS A 22 -2.65 -5.69 -7.21
CA CYS A 22 -2.49 -4.33 -6.69
C CYS A 22 -1.10 -4.14 -6.04
N LEU A 23 -0.69 -5.04 -5.15
CA LEU A 23 0.60 -4.99 -4.47
C LEU A 23 1.78 -5.13 -5.44
N ARG A 24 1.66 -5.99 -6.47
CA ARG A 24 2.66 -6.07 -7.56
C ARG A 24 2.77 -4.77 -8.34
N ALA A 25 1.66 -4.10 -8.64
CA ALA A 25 1.69 -2.81 -9.33
C ALA A 25 2.39 -1.73 -8.48
N ILE A 26 2.12 -1.70 -7.17
CA ILE A 26 2.82 -0.79 -6.25
C ILE A 26 4.32 -1.10 -6.22
N GLU A 27 4.69 -2.37 -6.12
CA GLU A 27 6.09 -2.81 -6.16
C GLU A 27 6.79 -2.43 -7.48
N GLN A 28 6.15 -2.60 -8.63
CA GLN A 28 6.74 -2.24 -9.92
C GLN A 28 6.99 -0.74 -10.08
N ASN A 29 6.18 0.09 -9.41
CA ASN A 29 6.28 1.54 -9.44
C ASN A 29 7.08 2.12 -8.26
N SER A 30 7.69 1.26 -7.42
CA SER A 30 8.47 1.68 -6.27
C SER A 30 9.75 0.85 -6.10
N ARG A 31 10.86 1.53 -5.83
CA ARG A 31 12.17 0.92 -5.67
C ARG A 31 12.35 0.45 -4.22
N PRO A 32 12.99 -0.71 -3.97
CA PRO A 32 13.41 -1.08 -2.63
C PRO A 32 14.33 -0.01 -1.99
N SER A 33 14.31 0.08 -0.66
CA SER A 33 15.23 0.94 0.12
C SER A 33 16.39 0.14 0.70
N ASP A 34 17.59 0.74 0.75
CA ASP A 34 18.83 0.11 1.22
C ASP A 34 18.99 0.13 2.77
N THR A 35 18.14 0.85 3.52
CA THR A 35 18.47 1.23 4.92
C THR A 35 17.64 0.59 6.03
N ASP A 36 16.53 -0.11 5.76
CA ASP A 36 15.77 -0.82 6.83
C ASP A 36 14.80 -1.90 6.29
N GLY A 37 14.83 -2.18 4.98
CA GLY A 37 14.04 -3.22 4.30
C GLY A 37 12.51 -3.08 4.30
N GLN A 38 11.93 -2.17 5.11
CA GLN A 38 10.47 -2.03 5.28
C GLN A 38 9.82 -0.92 4.44
N LEU A 39 10.59 0.07 3.98
CA LEU A 39 10.07 1.19 3.18
C LEU A 39 10.54 1.09 1.75
N ARG A 40 9.70 1.56 0.82
CA ARG A 40 10.04 1.67 -0.60
C ARG A 40 10.20 3.13 -1.01
N HIS A 41 10.98 3.40 -2.05
CA HIS A 41 11.14 4.72 -2.63
C HIS A 41 10.31 4.85 -3.91
N PHE A 42 9.59 5.96 -4.09
CA PHE A 42 8.81 6.24 -5.29
C PHE A 42 9.14 7.64 -5.84
N GLY A 43 9.04 7.81 -7.17
CA GLY A 43 9.44 9.05 -7.85
C GLY A 43 10.90 9.05 -8.36
N PRO A 44 11.34 10.16 -8.99
CA PRO A 44 12.65 10.26 -9.62
C PRO A 44 13.80 10.31 -8.60
N ALA A 45 14.99 9.78 -8.96
CA ALA A 45 16.08 9.46 -8.04
C ALA A 45 16.59 10.59 -7.11
N PRO A 46 16.67 11.87 -7.50
CA PRO A 46 17.05 12.93 -6.56
C PRO A 46 15.87 13.50 -5.74
N ALA A 47 14.62 13.07 -6.01
CA ALA A 47 13.41 13.50 -5.30
C ALA A 47 12.53 12.31 -4.86
N ALA A 48 13.15 11.14 -4.64
CA ALA A 48 12.43 9.93 -4.31
C ALA A 48 11.86 10.04 -2.89
N ALA A 49 10.56 9.82 -2.76
CA ALA A 49 9.81 9.85 -1.51
C ALA A 49 9.64 8.44 -0.96
N THR A 50 9.40 8.31 0.35
CA THR A 50 9.27 7.02 1.03
C THR A 50 7.83 6.55 1.17
N LEU A 51 7.60 5.27 0.90
CA LEU A 51 6.30 4.60 0.89
C LEU A 51 6.24 3.50 1.96
N ASP A 52 5.14 3.52 2.72
CA ASP A 52 4.73 2.51 3.69
C ASP A 52 3.39 1.90 3.23
N VAL A 53 3.28 0.59 3.13
CA VAL A 53 2.04 -0.06 2.70
C VAL A 53 1.47 -0.90 3.84
N VAL A 54 0.23 -0.58 4.21
CA VAL A 54 -0.53 -1.26 5.26
C VAL A 54 -1.71 -1.96 4.62
N VAL A 55 -1.75 -3.28 4.75
CA VAL A 55 -2.91 -4.09 4.37
C VAL A 55 -3.65 -4.48 5.63
N VAL A 56 -4.93 -4.14 5.72
CA VAL A 56 -5.84 -4.62 6.76
C VAL A 56 -6.65 -5.77 6.19
N ASP A 57 -6.42 -6.98 6.69
CA ASP A 57 -7.24 -8.14 6.37
C ASP A 57 -8.48 -8.18 7.28
N ASN A 58 -9.66 -8.05 6.69
CA ASN A 58 -10.97 -8.05 7.36
C ASN A 58 -11.50 -9.48 7.59
N ALA A 59 -10.65 -10.37 8.09
CA ALA A 59 -10.94 -11.78 8.34
C ALA A 59 -11.28 -12.57 7.07
N SER A 60 -10.38 -12.51 6.09
CA SER A 60 -10.50 -13.32 4.88
C SER A 60 -10.36 -14.82 5.18
N ARG A 61 -10.99 -15.65 4.35
CA ARG A 61 -10.97 -17.13 4.45
C ARG A 61 -10.44 -17.80 3.18
N ASP A 62 -9.95 -17.01 2.23
CA ASP A 62 -9.43 -17.44 0.94
C ASP A 62 -7.90 -17.60 0.92
N GLY A 63 -7.24 -17.48 2.08
CA GLY A 63 -5.78 -17.52 2.19
C GLY A 63 -5.08 -16.18 1.95
N THR A 64 -5.82 -15.07 1.81
CA THR A 64 -5.25 -13.71 1.65
C THR A 64 -4.11 -13.41 2.64
N PRO A 65 -4.25 -13.61 3.96
CA PRO A 65 -3.18 -13.31 4.90
C PRO A 65 -1.91 -14.13 4.71
N ALA A 66 -2.05 -15.41 4.34
CA ALA A 66 -0.91 -16.29 4.12
C ALA A 66 -0.14 -15.87 2.86
N ARG A 67 -0.88 -15.53 1.81
CA ARG A 67 -0.30 -15.04 0.55
C ARG A 67 0.43 -13.73 0.73
N VAL A 68 -0.17 -12.75 1.44
CA VAL A 68 0.48 -11.44 1.67
C VAL A 68 1.82 -11.62 2.37
N ARG A 69 1.89 -12.48 3.40
CA ARG A 69 3.14 -12.77 4.11
C ARG A 69 4.20 -13.42 3.23
N ALA A 70 3.79 -14.35 2.37
CA ALA A 70 4.71 -15.10 1.52
C ALA A 70 5.24 -14.26 0.33
N ASP A 71 4.33 -13.59 -0.37
CA ASP A 71 4.63 -12.94 -1.64
C ASP A 71 5.09 -11.48 -1.46
N PHE A 72 4.66 -10.81 -0.37
CA PHE A 72 4.87 -9.37 -0.15
C PHE A 72 5.41 -9.08 1.26
N PRO A 73 6.57 -9.63 1.67
CA PRO A 73 7.10 -9.48 3.03
C PRO A 73 7.44 -8.03 3.42
N TRP A 74 7.51 -7.13 2.44
CA TRP A 74 7.72 -5.69 2.62
C TRP A 74 6.43 -4.94 3.00
N VAL A 75 5.26 -5.57 2.91
CA VAL A 75 3.96 -5.00 3.28
C VAL A 75 3.67 -5.28 4.75
N ARG A 76 3.14 -4.29 5.46
CA ARG A 76 2.68 -4.49 6.85
C ARG A 76 1.24 -5.00 6.84
N LEU A 77 1.10 -6.29 7.07
CA LEU A 77 -0.20 -6.95 7.23
C LEU A 77 -0.75 -6.76 8.66
N VAL A 78 -2.02 -6.36 8.75
CA VAL A 78 -2.79 -6.22 9.98
C VAL A 78 -4.04 -7.09 9.85
N GLU A 79 -4.09 -8.21 10.56
CA GLU A 79 -5.30 -9.03 10.63
C GLU A 79 -6.27 -8.43 11.65
N ALA A 80 -7.44 -8.01 11.19
CA ALA A 80 -8.44 -7.37 12.04
C ALA A 80 -9.14 -8.35 13.01
N GLY A 81 -9.06 -9.65 12.75
CA GLY A 81 -9.70 -10.71 13.54
C GLY A 81 -11.22 -10.85 13.29
N ALA A 82 -11.85 -9.86 12.67
CA ALA A 82 -13.24 -9.88 12.22
C ALA A 82 -13.43 -9.00 10.98
N ASN A 83 -14.55 -9.17 10.27
CA ASN A 83 -14.93 -8.23 9.23
C ASN A 83 -15.49 -6.94 9.88
N LEU A 84 -14.66 -5.90 9.93
CA LEU A 84 -15.00 -4.61 10.54
C LEU A 84 -15.84 -3.71 9.61
N GLY A 85 -16.06 -4.13 8.36
CA GLY A 85 -16.53 -3.25 7.31
C GLY A 85 -15.45 -2.27 6.84
N PHE A 86 -15.78 -1.48 5.82
CA PHE A 86 -14.81 -0.63 5.11
C PHE A 86 -14.26 0.51 6.00
N THR A 87 -15.14 1.30 6.61
CA THR A 87 -14.72 2.48 7.39
C THR A 87 -13.86 2.10 8.60
N ALA A 88 -14.27 1.11 9.38
CA ALA A 88 -13.49 0.70 10.56
C ALA A 88 -12.19 -0.01 10.17
N GLY A 89 -12.17 -0.79 9.07
CA GLY A 89 -10.93 -1.32 8.50
C GLY A 89 -9.95 -0.21 8.10
N ASN A 90 -10.43 0.84 7.42
CA ASN A 90 -9.60 1.98 7.05
C ASN A 90 -9.09 2.74 8.27
N ASN A 91 -9.92 2.95 9.29
CA ASN A 91 -9.51 3.59 10.54
C ASN A 91 -8.41 2.78 11.26
N LEU A 92 -8.53 1.45 11.28
CA LEU A 92 -7.50 0.56 11.81
C LEU A 92 -6.19 0.71 11.00
N GLY A 93 -6.27 0.71 9.68
CA GLY A 93 -5.12 0.91 8.80
C GLY A 93 -4.45 2.27 9.03
N TYR A 94 -5.24 3.34 9.08
CA TYR A 94 -4.78 4.71 9.38
C TYR A 94 -4.03 4.77 10.71
N ALA A 95 -4.57 4.16 11.77
CA ALA A 95 -3.91 4.12 13.08
C ALA A 95 -2.58 3.35 13.07
N ARG A 96 -2.33 2.52 12.05
CA ARG A 96 -1.06 1.81 11.85
C ARG A 96 -0.14 2.49 10.85
N SER A 97 -0.59 3.48 10.10
CA SER A 97 0.20 4.22 9.11
C SER A 97 1.33 5.05 9.76
N ARG A 98 2.41 5.26 9.02
CA ARG A 98 3.58 6.05 9.45
C ARG A 98 3.83 7.28 8.57
N GLY A 99 3.12 7.39 7.46
CA GLY A 99 3.29 8.42 6.45
C GLY A 99 2.78 9.78 6.89
N ARG A 100 3.47 10.84 6.42
CA ARG A 100 2.98 12.23 6.51
C ARG A 100 1.65 12.41 5.78
N PHE A 101 1.47 11.71 4.66
CA PHE A 101 0.21 11.60 3.93
C PHE A 101 -0.32 10.17 4.02
N VAL A 102 -1.64 10.02 3.96
CA VAL A 102 -2.31 8.71 3.91
C VAL A 102 -3.21 8.66 2.68
N PHE A 103 -3.05 7.61 1.89
CA PHE A 103 -3.87 7.33 0.72
C PHE A 103 -4.61 6.00 0.93
N PHE A 104 -5.94 6.06 0.93
CA PHE A 104 -6.78 4.86 1.00
C PHE A 104 -6.98 4.31 -0.42
N LEU A 105 -6.62 3.05 -0.61
CA LEU A 105 -6.66 2.38 -1.91
C LEU A 105 -7.46 1.09 -1.79
N ASN A 106 -8.40 0.87 -2.71
CA ASN A 106 -9.14 -0.38 -2.74
C ASN A 106 -8.30 -1.50 -3.40
N PRO A 107 -8.44 -2.76 -2.96
CA PRO A 107 -7.64 -3.89 -3.45
C PRO A 107 -7.96 -4.29 -4.90
N ASP A 108 -9.07 -3.82 -5.46
CA ASP A 108 -9.51 -3.99 -6.85
C ASP A 108 -9.02 -2.87 -7.78
N THR A 109 -8.15 -1.98 -7.31
CA THR A 109 -7.61 -0.90 -8.14
C THR A 109 -6.42 -1.37 -8.97
N GLU A 110 -6.60 -1.39 -10.28
CA GLU A 110 -5.49 -1.42 -11.25
C GLU A 110 -5.00 0.02 -11.49
N ILE A 111 -3.69 0.26 -11.37
CA ILE A 111 -3.10 1.54 -11.79
C ILE A 111 -2.90 1.48 -13.30
N ALA A 112 -3.77 2.15 -14.05
CA ALA A 112 -3.56 2.36 -15.47
C ALA A 112 -2.26 3.18 -15.72
N PRO A 113 -1.45 2.85 -16.74
CA PRO A 113 -0.28 3.65 -17.10
C PRO A 113 -0.66 5.13 -17.27
N GLY A 114 -0.03 6.03 -16.50
CA GLY A 114 -0.29 7.48 -16.55
C GLY A 114 -1.25 8.03 -15.48
N ALA A 115 -1.90 7.19 -14.67
CA ALA A 115 -2.84 7.65 -13.63
C ALA A 115 -2.18 8.47 -12.50
N ALA A 116 -0.85 8.42 -12.36
CA ALA A 116 -0.07 9.19 -11.39
C ALA A 116 0.86 10.23 -12.05
N GLN A 117 0.54 10.69 -13.26
CA GLN A 117 1.28 11.78 -13.89
C GLN A 117 0.75 13.12 -13.36
N LEU A 118 1.48 13.75 -12.45
CA LEU A 118 1.30 15.17 -12.17
C LEU A 118 1.66 15.92 -13.46
N GLY A 119 0.68 16.65 -14.01
CA GLY A 119 0.89 17.48 -15.18
C GLY A 119 2.04 18.46 -14.91
N ALA A 120 3.12 18.34 -15.70
CA ALA A 120 4.04 19.45 -15.84
C ALA A 120 3.22 20.61 -16.43
N GLY A 121 3.13 21.71 -15.68
CA GLY A 121 2.49 22.93 -16.17
C GLY A 121 3.14 23.33 -17.49
N GLY A 122 2.36 23.27 -18.56
CA GLY A 122 2.65 24.01 -19.77
C GLY A 122 2.42 25.48 -19.44
N GLY A 123 3.50 26.26 -19.39
CA GLY A 123 3.38 27.70 -19.51
C GLY A 123 2.99 28.04 -20.94
N ASP A 124 2.04 28.95 -21.07
CA ASP A 124 2.01 30.01 -22.06
C ASP A 124 1.62 31.31 -21.30
#